data_AF-A0A924LC35-F1
#
_entry.id   AF-A0A924LC35-F1
#
_cell.length_a   1.000
_cell.length_b   1.000
_cell.length_c   1.000
_cell.angle_alpha   90.00
_cell.angle_beta   90.00
_cell.angle_gamma   90.00
#
_symmetry.space_group_name_H-M   'P 1'
#
loop_
_entity.id
_entity.type
_entity.pdbx_description
1 polymer ?
#
loop_
_entity_poly.entity_id
_entity_poly.type
_entity_poly.pdbx_seq_one_letter_code
_entity_poly.pdbx_strand_id
1 'polypeptide(L)'
;MLLPSSRRISGDTLGSACRQGLAVVSSDPETVEYRAQYLDLTFVCRAVGTDDPQVADDESRDVGWFEADALPASLMRSSQERIAHALAYRAHPENGTWFARPS
;
A
#
# COMPACT_ATOMS: atom_id res chain seq x y z
N MET A 1 3.72 -4.60 -5.62
CA MET A 1 3.26 -4.55 -4.22
C MET A 1 3.51 -3.12 -3.73
N LEU A 2 2.48 -2.27 -3.60
CA LEU A 2 2.65 -0.86 -3.21
C LEU A 2 1.75 -0.54 -2.00
N LEU A 3 2.30 0.24 -1.08
CA LEU A 3 1.66 0.72 0.14
C LEU A 3 1.44 2.23 0.02
N PRO A 4 0.19 2.69 0.05
CA PRO A 4 -0.08 4.11 0.27
C PRO A 4 -0.86 4.33 1.58
N SER A 5 -0.38 5.28 2.37
CA SER A 5 -1.15 5.92 3.44
C SER A 5 -1.99 7.07 2.88
N SER A 6 -3.01 7.45 3.63
CA SER A 6 -4.14 8.31 3.28
C SER A 6 -3.83 9.69 2.67
N ARG A 7 -4.04 9.90 1.36
CA ARG A 7 -4.77 11.04 0.72
C ARG A 7 -4.84 10.87 -0.80
N ARG A 8 -6.06 10.99 -1.39
CA ARG A 8 -6.38 11.18 -2.83
C ARG A 8 -5.71 10.22 -3.83
N ILE A 9 -6.51 9.40 -4.54
CA ILE A 9 -6.08 8.88 -5.85
C ILE A 9 -6.07 10.07 -6.82
N SER A 10 -4.95 10.78 -6.88
CA SER A 10 -4.46 11.20 -8.19
C SER A 10 -3.77 9.97 -8.78
N GLY A 11 -3.84 9.77 -10.09
CA GLY A 11 -2.98 8.79 -10.73
C GLY A 11 -1.50 9.10 -10.45
N ASP A 12 -0.61 8.26 -10.94
CA ASP A 12 0.62 8.74 -11.59
C ASP A 12 1.96 8.21 -11.04
N THR A 13 2.02 7.21 -10.14
CA THR A 13 3.26 6.38 -10.06
C THR A 13 3.20 5.16 -10.96
N LEU A 14 1.98 4.77 -11.26
CA LEU A 14 1.58 3.79 -12.24
C LEU A 14 0.56 4.56 -13.07
N GLY A 15 0.57 4.45 -14.40
CA GLY A 15 -0.60 4.88 -15.17
C GLY A 15 -1.88 4.37 -14.49
N SER A 16 -2.96 5.13 -14.58
CA SER A 16 -4.33 4.81 -14.11
C SER A 16 -4.48 3.44 -13.43
N ALA A 17 -4.79 3.36 -12.14
CA ALA A 17 -4.94 2.07 -11.46
C ALA A 17 -6.41 1.71 -11.22
N CYS A 18 -6.81 0.47 -11.51
CA CYS A 18 -8.15 -0.03 -11.19
C CYS A 18 -8.14 -0.76 -9.84
N ARG A 19 -8.82 -0.20 -8.83
CA ARG A 19 -8.96 -0.84 -7.51
C ARG A 19 -9.70 -2.16 -7.62
N GLN A 20 -9.14 -3.20 -7.02
CA GLN A 20 -9.71 -4.54 -6.95
C GLN A 20 -10.33 -4.81 -5.56
N GLY A 21 -9.76 -4.24 -4.49
CA GLY A 21 -10.30 -4.40 -3.14
C GLY A 21 -9.51 -3.66 -2.07
N LEU A 22 -10.09 -3.54 -0.88
CA LEU A 22 -9.44 -3.02 0.34
C LEU A 22 -8.88 -4.21 1.12
N ALA A 23 -7.55 -4.35 1.17
CA ALA A 23 -6.91 -5.49 1.81
C ALA A 23 -6.64 -5.27 3.30
N VAL A 24 -6.26 -4.04 3.69
CA VAL A 24 -5.81 -3.75 5.06
C VAL A 24 -6.37 -2.42 5.53
N VAL A 25 -6.87 -2.40 6.76
CA VAL A 25 -7.11 -1.18 7.53
C VAL A 25 -6.27 -1.26 8.80
N SER A 26 -5.38 -0.28 8.99
CA SER A 26 -4.53 -0.19 10.18
C SER A 26 -4.31 1.27 10.57
N SER A 27 -3.89 1.51 11.81
CA SER A 27 -3.52 2.83 12.30
C SER A 27 -2.21 2.76 13.05
N ASP A 28 -1.43 3.83 13.00
CA ASP A 28 -0.29 3.98 13.89
C ASP A 28 -0.81 4.27 15.32
N PRO A 29 -0.38 3.54 16.36
CA PRO A 29 -0.78 3.84 17.74
C PRO A 29 -0.27 5.22 18.19
N GLU A 30 0.76 5.77 17.56
CA GLU A 30 1.34 7.06 17.93
C GLU A 30 0.45 8.22 17.46
N THR A 31 0.18 9.13 18.39
CA THR A 31 -0.47 10.41 18.08
C THR A 31 0.61 11.42 17.72
N VAL A 32 0.52 11.99 16.53
CA VAL A 32 1.48 13.00 16.05
C VAL A 32 1.11 14.40 16.52
N GLU A 33 1.91 15.39 16.12
CA GLU A 33 1.67 16.81 16.39
C GLU A 33 0.21 17.20 16.06
N TYR A 34 -0.37 18.10 16.85
CA TYR A 34 -1.78 18.51 16.76
C TYR A 34 -2.83 17.45 17.11
N ARG A 35 -2.45 16.40 17.86
CA ARG A 35 -3.37 15.33 18.29
C ARG A 35 -4.01 14.57 17.13
N ALA A 36 -3.26 14.40 16.04
CA ALA A 36 -3.70 13.64 14.88
C ALA A 36 -3.19 12.19 14.95
N GLN A 37 -3.93 11.27 14.32
CA GLN A 37 -3.52 9.89 14.12
C GLN A 37 -3.66 9.54 12.64
N TYR A 38 -2.71 8.77 12.12
CA TYR A 38 -2.76 8.29 10.74
C TYR A 38 -3.51 6.97 10.64
N LEU A 39 -4.39 6.90 9.63
CA LEU A 39 -5.08 5.69 9.24
C LEU A 39 -4.55 5.24 7.87
N ASP A 40 -3.96 4.05 7.84
CA ASP A 40 -3.47 3.42 6.64
C ASP A 40 -4.56 2.56 5.99
N LEU A 41 -4.82 2.81 4.71
CA LEU A 41 -5.75 2.02 3.89
C LEU A 41 -4.98 1.40 2.73
N THR A 42 -4.75 0.08 2.79
CA THR A 42 -4.02 -0.62 1.73
C THR A 42 -5.00 -1.21 0.72
N PHE A 43 -4.97 -0.68 -0.50
CA PHE A 43 -5.75 -1.21 -1.62
C PHE A 43 -4.93 -2.14 -2.50
N VAL A 44 -5.55 -3.24 -2.94
CA VAL A 44 -5.04 -4.03 -4.05
C VAL A 44 -5.56 -3.43 -5.34
N CYS A 45 -4.64 -3.11 -6.24
CA CYS A 45 -4.93 -2.48 -7.52
C CYS A 45 -4.31 -3.28 -8.66
N ARG A 46 -4.91 -3.17 -9.84
CA ARG A 46 -4.30 -3.54 -11.12
C ARG A 46 -3.85 -2.26 -11.80
N ALA A 47 -2.56 -2.17 -12.14
CA ALA A 47 -2.06 -1.08 -12.97
C ALA A 47 -2.74 -1.14 -14.35
N VAL A 48 -3.15 0.00 -14.90
CA VAL A 48 -3.63 0.09 -16.28
C VAL A 48 -2.90 1.22 -17.02
N GLY A 49 -2.43 0.93 -18.24
CA GLY A 49 -1.59 1.85 -19.00
C GLY A 49 -0.21 1.25 -19.26
N THR A 50 0.84 2.03 -18.99
CA THR A 50 2.24 1.62 -19.19
C THR A 50 2.67 0.57 -18.15
N ASP A 51 3.40 -0.45 -18.62
CA ASP A 51 4.00 -1.49 -17.78
C ASP A 51 5.28 -1.00 -17.07
N ASP A 52 5.82 0.15 -17.47
CA ASP A 52 7.03 0.73 -16.86
C ASP A 52 6.64 1.72 -15.74
N PRO A 53 7.09 1.51 -14.49
CA PRO A 53 6.75 2.37 -13.37
C PRO A 53 7.53 3.69 -13.48
N GLN A 54 6.88 4.80 -13.12
CA GLN A 54 7.44 6.14 -13.26
C GLN A 54 7.24 6.92 -11.96
N VAL A 55 8.20 7.75 -11.56
CA VAL A 55 8.04 8.61 -10.39
C VAL A 55 6.92 9.62 -10.64
N ALA A 56 5.96 9.71 -9.73
CA ALA A 56 4.74 10.49 -9.90
C ALA A 56 4.90 11.97 -9.60
N ASP A 57 5.65 12.25 -8.54
CA ASP A 57 5.79 13.56 -7.93
C ASP A 57 7.13 13.64 -7.19
N ASP A 58 7.38 14.78 -6.57
CA ASP A 58 8.63 15.05 -5.86
C ASP A 58 8.75 14.34 -4.51
N GLU A 59 7.72 13.59 -4.06
CA GLU A 59 7.74 12.87 -2.79
C GLU A 59 8.52 11.55 -2.90
N SER A 60 8.58 10.97 -4.10
CA SER A 60 9.27 9.70 -4.37
C SER A 60 10.56 9.91 -5.15
N ARG A 61 11.65 9.22 -4.75
CA ARG A 61 12.95 9.34 -5.44
C ARG A 61 13.16 8.30 -6.53
N ASP A 62 12.48 7.15 -6.43
CA ASP A 62 12.60 6.01 -7.34
C ASP A 62 11.36 5.12 -7.22
N VAL A 63 11.04 4.36 -8.27
CA VAL A 63 9.95 3.38 -8.28
C VAL A 63 10.32 2.17 -9.15
N GLY A 64 9.87 0.99 -8.75
CA GLY A 64 10.11 -0.24 -9.49
C GLY A 64 9.05 -1.31 -9.23
N TRP A 65 9.02 -2.29 -10.13
CA TRP A 65 8.35 -3.56 -9.89
C TRP A 65 9.30 -4.53 -9.20
N PHE A 66 8.78 -5.25 -8.22
CA PHE A 66 9.53 -6.23 -7.45
C PHE A 66 8.74 -7.53 -7.40
N GLU A 67 9.44 -8.64 -7.53
CA GLU A 67 8.90 -9.95 -7.21
C GLU A 67 8.58 -10.03 -5.71
N ALA A 68 7.58 -10.82 -5.35
CA ALA A 68 7.08 -10.89 -3.99
C ALA A 68 8.11 -11.43 -2.99
N ASP A 69 9.06 -12.24 -3.46
CA ASP A 69 10.16 -12.84 -2.70
C ASP A 69 11.50 -12.09 -2.86
N ALA A 70 11.53 -11.02 -3.66
CA ALA A 70 12.72 -10.21 -3.95
C ALA A 70 12.53 -8.73 -3.59
N LEU A 71 11.89 -8.47 -2.45
CA LEU A 71 11.65 -7.13 -1.96
C LEU A 71 12.94 -6.46 -1.44
N PRO A 72 13.05 -5.11 -1.51
CA PRO A 72 14.19 -4.40 -0.94
C PRO A 72 14.39 -4.71 0.55
N ALA A 73 15.65 -4.91 0.96
CA ALA A 73 15.99 -5.29 2.34
C ALA A 73 15.66 -4.19 3.37
N SER A 74 15.62 -2.92 2.95
CA SER A 74 15.45 -1.75 3.82
C SER A 74 14.00 -1.33 4.07
N LEU A 75 13.04 -2.24 3.90
CA LEU A 75 11.62 -1.93 4.15
C LEU A 75 11.32 -1.82 5.64
N MET A 76 10.55 -0.79 6.02
CA MET A 76 9.98 -0.68 7.36
C MET A 76 9.12 -1.91 7.68
N ARG A 77 9.07 -2.30 8.96
CA ARG A 77 8.29 -3.46 9.41
C ARG A 77 6.81 -3.37 9.03
N SER A 78 6.18 -2.22 9.28
CA SER A 78 4.77 -1.97 8.92
C SER A 78 4.54 -2.13 7.42
N SER A 79 5.54 -1.82 6.60
CA SER A 79 5.48 -2.08 5.17
C SER A 79 5.45 -3.58 4.87
N GLN A 80 6.38 -4.35 5.42
CA GLN A 80 6.40 -5.80 5.23
C GLN A 80 5.09 -6.49 5.68
N GLU A 81 4.50 -6.05 6.78
CA GLU A 81 3.24 -6.60 7.30
C GLU A 81 2.06 -6.32 6.35
N ARG A 82 1.89 -5.07 5.92
CA ARG A 82 0.85 -4.69 4.96
C ARG A 82 1.07 -5.39 3.60
N ILE A 83 2.34 -5.65 3.23
CA ILE A 83 2.71 -6.47 2.06
C ILE A 83 2.19 -7.90 2.16
N ALA A 84 2.49 -8.56 3.28
CA ALA A 84 2.02 -9.91 3.51
C ALA A 84 0.48 -10.00 3.49
N HIS A 85 -0.21 -9.06 4.13
CA HIS A 85 -1.68 -9.04 4.13
C HIS A 85 -2.29 -8.78 2.75
N ALA A 86 -1.69 -7.90 1.94
CA ALA A 86 -2.15 -7.67 0.58
C ALA A 86 -1.98 -8.91 -0.31
N LEU A 87 -0.88 -9.65 -0.15
CA LEU A 87 -0.66 -10.93 -0.84
C LEU A 87 -1.66 -12.00 -0.38
N ALA A 88 -1.92 -12.10 0.93
CA ALA A 88 -2.92 -13.01 1.47
C ALA A 88 -4.33 -12.69 0.95
N TYR A 89 -4.71 -11.41 0.90
CA TYR A 89 -5.97 -10.96 0.30
C TYR A 89 -6.07 -11.33 -1.18
N ARG A 90 -4.98 -11.18 -1.95
CA ARG A 90 -4.96 -11.58 -3.37
C ARG A 90 -5.13 -13.09 -3.57
N ALA A 91 -4.57 -13.90 -2.67
CA ALA A 91 -4.69 -15.35 -2.73
C ALA A 91 -6.09 -15.84 -2.32
N HIS A 92 -6.69 -15.17 -1.33
CA HIS A 92 -7.95 -15.55 -0.69
C HIS A 92 -8.86 -14.35 -0.45
N PRO A 93 -9.40 -13.72 -1.51
CA PRO A 93 -10.23 -12.52 -1.39
C PRO A 93 -11.53 -12.77 -0.60
N GLU A 94 -11.99 -14.02 -0.52
CA GLU A 94 -13.15 -14.45 0.28
C GLU A 94 -12.99 -14.19 1.77
N ASN A 95 -11.75 -14.11 2.28
CA ASN A 95 -11.48 -13.79 3.68
C ASN A 95 -11.75 -12.31 4.01
N GLY A 96 -11.92 -11.47 2.99
CA GLY A 96 -12.24 -10.05 3.16
C GLY A 96 -11.07 -9.22 3.68
N THR A 97 -11.38 -7.98 4.06
CA THR A 97 -10.41 -7.00 4.56
C THR A 97 -9.85 -7.42 5.92
N TRP A 98 -8.53 -7.33 6.08
CA TRP A 98 -7.88 -7.48 7.39
C TRP A 98 -7.92 -6.16 8.16
N PHE A 99 -8.26 -6.23 9.44
CA PHE A 99 -8.32 -5.10 10.35
C PHE A 99 -7.29 -5.28 11.46
N ALA A 100 -6.41 -4.29 11.64
CA ALA A 100 -5.54 -4.26 12.81
C ALA A 100 -6.41 -4.21 14.06
N ARG A 101 -6.14 -5.10 15.01
CA ARG A 101 -6.79 -5.01 16.31
C ARG A 101 -6.28 -3.76 17.02
N PRO A 102 -7.15 -2.95 17.64
CA PRO A 102 -6.69 -1.90 18.53
C PRO A 102 -5.88 -2.56 19.66
N SER A 103 -4.67 -2.04 19.88
CA SER A 103 -3.86 -2.31 21.07
C SER A 103 -4.43 -1.63 22.30
#